data_AF-M4VAQ5-F1
#
_entry.id   AF-M4VAQ5-F1
#
_cell.length_a   1.000
_cell.length_b   1.000
_cell.length_c   1.000
_cell.angle_alpha   90.00
_cell.angle_beta   90.00
_cell.angle_gamma   90.00
#
_symmetry.space_group_name_H-M   'P 1'
#
loop_
_entity.id
_entity.type
_entity.pdbx_description
1 polymer ?
#
loop_
_entity_poly.entity_id
_entity_poly.type
_entity_poly.pdbx_seq_one_letter_code
_entity_poly.pdbx_strand_id
1 'polypeptide(L)' 'MKDINYYENTNSANQMAYLKLQCNCVLCNTALELKFEQLNESEIKEEATCPECEIRTRAKTHTLQ' A
#
# COMPACT_ATOMS: atom_id res chain seq x y z
N MET A 1 9.02 -15.23 -5.57
CA MET A 1 8.25 -13.98 -5.41
C MET A 1 7.40 -14.15 -4.16
N LYS A 2 7.45 -13.22 -3.20
CA LYS A 2 6.53 -13.25 -2.05
C LYS A 2 5.14 -12.87 -2.56
N ASP A 3 4.14 -13.70 -2.29
CA ASP A 3 2.76 -13.39 -2.63
C ASP A 3 2.29 -12.21 -1.78
N ILE A 4 2.07 -11.07 -2.44
CA ILE A 4 1.47 -9.90 -1.81
C ILE A 4 -0.03 -10.16 -1.77
N ASN A 5 -0.56 -10.46 -0.57
CA ASN A 5 -2.00 -10.59 -0.37
C ASN A 5 -2.62 -9.20 -0.39
N TYR A 6 -3.18 -8.82 -1.54
CA TYR A 6 -3.93 -7.58 -1.67
C TYR A 6 -5.28 -7.74 -0.97
N TYR A 7 -5.58 -6.86 0.00
CA TYR A 7 -6.85 -6.86 0.73
C TYR A 7 -8.03 -6.36 -0.12
N GLU A 8 -7.74 -5.78 -1.29
CA GLU A 8 -8.73 -5.30 -2.24
C GLU A 8 -9.25 -6.46 -3.09
N ASN A 9 -10.58 -6.63 -3.15
CA ASN A 9 -11.26 -7.63 -3.98
C ASN A 9 -11.11 -7.28 -5.47
N THR A 10 -9.97 -7.64 -6.06
CA THR A 10 -9.62 -7.30 -7.44
C THR A 10 -9.84 -8.50 -8.35
N ASN A 11 -10.79 -8.35 -9.28
CA ASN A 11 -11.25 -9.44 -10.15
C ASN A 11 -10.80 -9.26 -11.61
N SER A 12 -10.20 -8.13 -11.97
CA SER A 12 -9.73 -7.85 -13.33
C SER A 12 -8.22 -7.65 -13.41
N ALA A 13 -7.63 -8.02 -14.56
CA ALA A 13 -6.21 -7.86 -14.82
C ALA A 13 -5.72 -6.40 -14.68
N ASN A 14 -6.56 -5.44 -15.06
CA ASN A 14 -6.24 -4.01 -14.94
C ASN A 14 -6.18 -3.56 -13.47
N GLN A 15 -7.09 -4.06 -12.63
CA GLN A 15 -7.07 -3.78 -11.19
C GLN A 15 -5.80 -4.36 -10.54
N MET A 16 -5.41 -5.59 -10.89
CA MET A 16 -4.16 -6.18 -10.40
C MET A 16 -2.91 -5.42 -10.86
N ALA A 17 -2.89 -4.97 -12.11
CA ALA A 17 -1.78 -4.17 -12.64
C ALA A 17 -1.68 -2.80 -11.94
N TYR A 18 -2.83 -2.16 -11.70
CA TYR A 18 -2.91 -0.92 -10.94
C TYR A 18 -2.40 -1.09 -9.50
N LEU A 19 -2.83 -2.15 -8.82
CA LEU A 19 -2.37 -2.51 -7.48
C LEU A 19 -0.85 -2.71 -7.42
N LYS A 20 -0.29 -3.43 -8.38
CA LYS A 20 1.17 -3.60 -8.47
C LYS A 20 1.87 -2.25 -8.59
N LEU A 21 1.39 -1.36 -9.46
CA LEU A 21 1.96 -0.01 -9.57
C LEU A 21 1.87 0.78 -8.26
N GLN A 22 0.76 0.66 -7.53
CA GLN A 22 0.56 1.32 -6.23
C GLN A 22 1.40 0.73 -5.09
N CYS A 23 1.87 -0.51 -5.22
CA CYS A 23 2.68 -1.20 -4.23
C CYS A 23 4.19 -1.15 -4.54
N ASN A 24 4.61 -0.43 -5.58
CA ASN A 24 6.00 -0.28 -5.96
C ASN A 24 6.40 1.20 -5.95
N CYS A 25 7.66 1.46 -5.60
CA CYS A 25 8.22 2.80 -5.58
C CYS A 25 8.29 3.37 -6.99
N VAL A 26 7.78 4.58 -7.18
CA VAL A 26 7.80 5.27 -8.49
C VAL A 26 9.22 5.55 -9.00
N LEU A 27 10.21 5.60 -8.10
CA LEU A 27 11.60 5.94 -8.45
C LEU A 27 12.46 4.71 -8.78
N CYS A 28 12.37 3.66 -7.97
CA CYS A 28 13.26 2.49 -8.08
C CYS A 28 12.51 1.18 -8.35
N ASN A 29 11.19 1.22 -8.43
CA ASN A 29 10.31 0.06 -8.63
C ASN A 29 10.41 -1.01 -7.52
N THR A 30 11.08 -0.73 -6.40
CA THR A 30 11.11 -1.63 -5.24
C THR A 30 9.74 -1.72 -4.59
N ALA A 31 9.37 -2.92 -4.11
CA ALA A 31 8.14 -3.11 -3.35
C ALA A 31 8.12 -2.23 -2.10
N LEU A 32 7.02 -1.53 -1.88
CA LEU A 32 6.82 -0.66 -0.74
C LEU A 32 6.49 -1.49 0.50
N GLU A 33 7.01 -1.05 1.64
CA GLU A 33 6.61 -1.54 2.95
C GLU A 33 5.36 -0.80 3.40
N LEU A 34 4.30 -1.55 3.70
CA LEU A 34 3.03 -1.01 4.18
C LEU A 34 2.94 -1.19 5.70
N LYS A 35 2.61 -0.11 6.40
CA LYS A 35 2.32 -0.12 7.84
C LYS A 35 0.90 0.40 8.05
N PHE A 36 0.16 -0.30 8.91
CA PHE A 36 -1.18 0.09 9.32
C PHE A 36 -1.17 0.35 10.83
N GLU A 37 -1.67 1.50 11.23
CA GLU A 37 -1.77 1.95 12.62
C GLU A 37 -3.23 2.31 12.91
N GLN A 38 -3.81 1.71 13.94
CA GLN A 38 -5.16 2.09 14.38
C GLN A 38 -5.06 3.39 15.19
N LEU A 39 -5.65 4.48 14.69
CA LEU A 39 -5.65 5.78 15.37
C LEU A 39 -6.73 5.85 16.45
N ASN A 40 -7.90 5.27 16.17
CA ASN A 40 -9.02 5.13 17.09
C ASN A 40 -9.95 4.00 16.64
N GLU A 41 -11.08 3.81 17.31
CA GLU A 41 -12.06 2.76 17.00
C GLU A 41 -12.62 2.85 15.58
N SER A 42 -12.60 4.04 14.98
CA SER A 42 -13.18 4.34 13.67
C SER A 42 -12.16 4.71 12.59
N GLU A 43 -10.86 4.73 12.88
CA GLU A 43 -9.85 5.23 11.94
C GLU A 43 -8.57 4.38 11.95
N ILE A 44 -8.10 4.06 10.74
CA ILE A 44 -6.83 3.39 10.49
C ILE A 44 -5.97 4.28 9.60
N LYS A 45 -4.72 4.49 9.99
CA LYS A 45 -3.70 5.14 9.19
C LYS A 45 -2.88 4.08 8.45
N GLU A 46 -2.78 4.24 7.13
CA GLU A 46 -1.90 3.48 6.26
C GLU A 46 -0.70 4.36 5.86
N GLU A 47 0.51 3.84 6.00
CA GLU A 47 1.72 4.45 5.46
C GLU A 47 2.48 3.46 4.57
N ALA A 48 2.93 3.93 3.41
CA ALA A 48 3.75 3.17 2.48
C ALA A 48 5.14 3.82 2.33
N THR A 49 6.19 3.08 2.67
CA THR A 49 7.59 3.54 2.62
C THR A 49 8.41 2.69 1.66
N CYS A 50 9.33 3.31 0.93
CA CYS A 50 10.31 2.59 0.12
C CYS A 50 11.57 2.36 0.97
N PRO A 51 12.01 1.11 1.19
CA PRO A 51 13.20 0.84 2.00
C PRO A 51 14.51 1.25 1.32
N GLU A 52 14.54 1.27 -0.03
CA GLU A 52 15.75 1.58 -0.79
C GLU A 52 15.97 3.08 -0.98
N CYS A 53 14.88 3.84 -1.17
CA CYS A 53 14.94 5.28 -1.35
C CYS A 53 14.77 6.05 -0.03
N GLU A 54 14.41 5.36 1.05
CA GLU A 54 14.08 5.94 2.36
C GLU A 54 13.01 7.03 2.29
N ILE A 55 12.10 6.94 1.30
CA ILE A 55 11.01 7.90 1.11
C ILE A 55 9.68 7.33 1.58
N ARG A 56 8.84 8.21 2.12
CA ARG A 56 7.42 7.95 2.34
C ARG A 56 6.65 8.29 1.07
N THR A 57 6.08 7.27 0.44
CA THR A 57 5.39 7.38 -0.85
C THR A 57 3.89 7.65 -0.70
N ARG A 58 3.27 7.11 0.35
CA ARG A 58 1.84 7.28 0.63
C ARG A 58 1.60 7.35 2.14
N ALA A 59 0.69 8.21 2.55
CA ALA A 59 0.14 8.25 3.90
C ALA A 59 -1.33 8.62 3.79
N LYS A 60 -2.23 7.76 4.27
CA LYS A 60 -3.67 7.96 4.17
C LYS A 60 -4.36 7.47 5.43
N THR A 61 -5.32 8.24 5.92
CA THR A 61 -6.23 7.79 6.98
C THR A 61 -7.53 7.31 6.33
N HIS A 62 -7.99 6.14 6.75
CA HIS A 62 -9.24 5.53 6.33
C HIS A 62 -10.19 5.50 7.52
N THR A 63 -11.41 5.98 7.31
CA THR A 63 -12.49 5.85 8.29
C THR A 63 -13.16 4.48 8.11
N LEU A 64 -13.23 3.70 9.17
CA LEU A 64 -13.98 2.46 9.26
C LEU A 64 -15.46 2.82 9.41
N GLN A 65 -16.26 2.56 8.36
CA GLN A 65 -17.72 2.71 8.38
C GLN A 65 -18.42 1.39 8.69
#